data_AF-R7BK43-F1
#
_entry.id   AF-R7BK43-F1
#
_cell.length_a   1.000
_cell.length_b   1.000
_cell.length_c   1.000
_cell.angle_alpha   90.00
_cell.angle_beta   90.00
_cell.angle_gamma   90.00
#
_symmetry.space_group_name_H-M   'P 1'
#
loop_
_entity.id
_entity.type
_entity.pdbx_description
1 polymer ?
#
loop_
_entity_poly.entity_id
_entity_poly.type
_entity_poly.pdbx_seq_one_letter_code
_entity_poly.pdbx_strand_id
1 'polypeptide(L)'
;MANSTLIRKIHMSCPLCDRTHEIEERKRTTTIIIKGEEVTYEERFYFCANSDEDENEFETGAMTNENLLNARNAYRVKMGLLTSDEIVAIRESYGLSQVDLAKLLGWGEATISRYESKAIQDEAYDTMLRLIKDIPLEALEFLKKNSEKFSMVKRLEIRAKIVEKLDSYGRMSRNLL
;
A
#
# COMPACT_ATOMS: atom_id res chain seq x y z
N MET A 1 -21.70 22.18 -2.89
CA MET A 1 -20.28 22.62 -2.77
C MET A 1 -19.82 22.79 -1.30
N ALA A 2 -20.16 21.90 -0.34
CA ALA A 2 -19.98 22.19 1.09
C ALA A 2 -18.90 21.41 1.87
N ASN A 3 -18.32 20.32 1.33
CA ASN A 3 -17.48 19.42 2.15
C ASN A 3 -16.07 19.17 1.57
N SER A 4 -15.45 20.17 0.95
CA SER A 4 -14.05 20.05 0.52
C SER A 4 -13.14 21.10 1.15
N THR A 5 -11.95 20.67 1.56
CA THR A 5 -10.91 21.51 2.16
C THR A 5 -9.84 21.82 1.11
N LEU A 6 -9.44 23.09 1.00
CA LEU A 6 -8.31 23.50 0.16
C LEU A 6 -7.00 22.96 0.74
N ILE A 7 -6.21 22.23 -0.05
CA ILE A 7 -4.86 21.79 0.32
C ILE A 7 -3.85 22.85 -0.08
N ARG A 8 -3.85 23.23 -1.36
CA ARG A 8 -2.91 24.19 -1.94
C ARG A 8 -3.41 24.73 -3.27
N LYS A 9 -2.72 25.74 -3.78
CA LYS A 9 -2.90 26.32 -5.11
C LYS A 9 -1.68 26.01 -5.97
N ILE A 10 -1.91 25.60 -7.22
CA ILE A 10 -0.86 25.17 -8.16
C ILE A 10 -1.10 25.86 -9.50
N HIS A 11 -0.03 26.35 -10.13
CA HIS A 11 -0.11 26.92 -11.47
C HIS A 11 0.12 25.81 -12.51
N MET A 12 -0.90 25.49 -13.32
CA MET A 12 -0.79 24.45 -14.36
C MET A 12 -1.74 24.70 -15.53
N SER A 13 -1.51 23.97 -16.63
CA SER A 13 -2.45 23.92 -17.76
C SER A 13 -3.70 23.16 -17.35
N CYS A 14 -4.84 23.83 -17.30
CA CYS A 14 -6.12 23.24 -16.91
C CYS A 14 -6.72 22.43 -18.06
N PRO A 15 -7.07 21.14 -17.89
CA PRO A 15 -7.72 20.34 -18.93
C PRO A 15 -9.21 20.67 -19.10
N LEU A 16 -9.80 21.47 -18.19
CA LEU A 16 -11.23 21.81 -18.22
C LEU A 16 -11.51 23.15 -18.91
N CYS A 17 -10.56 24.09 -18.91
CA CYS A 17 -10.77 25.43 -19.48
C CYS A 17 -9.67 25.86 -20.46
N ASP A 18 -8.73 24.96 -20.78
CA ASP A 18 -7.63 25.17 -21.73
C ASP A 18 -6.73 26.38 -21.45
N ARG A 19 -6.71 26.85 -20.20
CA ARG A 19 -5.88 27.97 -19.74
C ARG A 19 -4.83 27.50 -18.75
N THR A 20 -3.66 28.12 -18.82
CA THR A 20 -2.66 28.03 -17.77
C THR A 20 -2.98 29.06 -16.69
N HIS A 21 -3.39 28.59 -15.52
CA HIS A 21 -3.75 29.46 -14.41
C HIS A 21 -3.58 28.74 -13.07
N GLU A 22 -3.88 29.45 -11.97
CA GLU A 22 -3.92 28.86 -10.64
C GLU A 22 -5.14 27.94 -10.47
N ILE A 23 -4.89 26.68 -10.13
CA ILE A 23 -5.87 25.63 -9.84
C ILE A 23 -5.76 25.26 -8.37
N GLU A 24 -6.90 24.96 -7.75
CA GLU A 24 -6.94 24.53 -6.36
C GLU A 24 -6.85 23.00 -6.26
N GLU A 25 -5.89 22.47 -5.52
CA GLU A 25 -5.95 21.08 -5.05
C GLU A 25 -6.79 21.04 -3.77
N ARG A 26 -7.86 20.28 -3.80
CA ARG A 26 -8.80 20.15 -2.69
C ARG A 26 -8.92 18.69 -2.28
N LYS A 27 -9.42 18.47 -1.07
CA LYS A 27 -9.73 17.14 -0.54
C LYS A 27 -11.12 17.09 0.05
N ARG A 28 -11.76 15.92 -0.02
CA ARG A 28 -13.04 15.66 0.65
C ARG A 28 -13.09 14.25 1.18
N THR A 29 -13.94 14.03 2.18
CA THR A 29 -14.32 12.70 2.62
C THR A 29 -15.52 12.23 1.81
N THR A 30 -15.44 11.03 1.25
CA THR A 30 -16.50 10.41 0.45
C THR A 30 -16.66 8.93 0.80
N THR A 31 -17.66 8.26 0.23
CA THR A 31 -17.88 6.82 0.39
C THR A 31 -17.91 6.08 -0.94
N ILE A 32 -17.52 4.81 -0.91
CA ILE A 32 -17.59 3.89 -2.05
C ILE A 32 -17.93 2.49 -1.55
N ILE A 33 -18.58 1.69 -2.39
CA ILE A 33 -18.85 0.26 -2.11
C ILE A 33 -17.71 -0.57 -2.70
N ILE A 34 -16.99 -1.31 -1.85
CA ILE A 34 -15.97 -2.28 -2.25
C ILE A 34 -16.38 -3.65 -1.72
N LYS A 35 -16.50 -4.64 -2.62
CA LYS A 35 -16.90 -6.01 -2.27
C LYS A 35 -18.18 -6.09 -1.40
N GLY A 36 -19.14 -5.20 -1.64
CA GLY A 36 -20.41 -5.13 -0.90
C GLY A 36 -20.35 -4.28 0.38
N GLU A 37 -19.17 -3.82 0.79
CA GLU A 37 -18.99 -2.99 1.97
C GLU A 37 -18.86 -1.51 1.62
N GLU A 38 -19.70 -0.67 2.22
CA GLU A 38 -19.50 0.77 2.17
C GLU A 38 -18.30 1.16 3.05
N VAL A 39 -17.38 1.93 2.47
CA VAL A 39 -16.17 2.42 3.15
C VAL A 39 -16.01 3.91 2.91
N THR A 40 -15.58 4.62 3.95
CA THR A 40 -15.32 6.05 3.92
C THR A 40 -13.82 6.30 3.73
N TYR A 41 -13.46 7.18 2.80
CA TYR A 41 -12.06 7.53 2.51
C TYR A 41 -11.92 9.02 2.16
N GLU A 42 -10.69 9.52 2.25
CA GLU A 42 -10.33 10.86 1.79
C GLU A 42 -9.84 10.78 0.33
N GLU A 43 -10.43 11.60 -0.53
CA GLU A 43 -10.01 11.75 -1.92
C GLU A 43 -9.55 13.18 -2.19
N ARG A 44 -8.57 13.31 -3.10
CA ARG A 44 -8.06 14.59 -3.59
C ARG A 44 -8.49 14.81 -5.03
N PHE A 45 -8.75 16.06 -5.38
CA PHE A 45 -9.13 16.47 -6.72
C PHE A 45 -8.67 17.90 -6.97
N TYR A 46 -8.64 18.29 -8.23
CA TYR A 46 -8.41 19.67 -8.63
C TYR A 46 -9.74 20.37 -8.89
N PHE A 47 -9.79 21.65 -8.55
CA PHE A 47 -10.93 22.53 -8.77
C PHE A 47 -10.52 23.73 -9.63
N CYS A 48 -11.26 23.96 -10.72
CA CYS A 48 -11.07 25.05 -11.66
C CYS A 48 -12.14 26.13 -11.48
N ALA A 49 -11.76 27.29 -10.92
CA ALA A 49 -12.67 28.44 -10.77
C ALA A 49 -13.11 29.12 -12.08
N ASN A 50 -12.64 28.59 -13.22
CA ASN A 50 -12.74 29.16 -14.56
C ASN A 50 -13.64 28.33 -15.49
N SER A 51 -14.14 27.19 -15.00
CA SER A 51 -15.04 26.26 -15.69
C SER A 51 -16.46 26.35 -15.12
N ASP A 52 -17.43 25.76 -15.81
CA ASP A 52 -18.81 25.71 -15.38
C ASP A 52 -18.96 25.02 -14.00
N GLU A 53 -19.95 25.45 -13.21
CA GLU A 53 -20.09 25.04 -11.81
C GLU A 53 -20.23 23.52 -11.60
N ASP A 54 -20.81 22.83 -12.57
CA ASP A 54 -21.04 21.38 -12.54
C ASP A 54 -19.88 20.56 -13.16
N GLU A 55 -18.93 21.20 -13.83
CA GLU A 55 -17.82 20.57 -14.56
C GLU A 55 -16.48 21.23 -14.22
N ASN A 56 -16.29 21.61 -12.96
CA ASN A 56 -15.09 22.30 -12.47
C ASN A 56 -14.13 21.41 -11.66
N GLU A 57 -14.45 20.12 -11.47
CA GLU A 57 -13.61 19.17 -10.72
C GLU A 57 -12.94 18.16 -11.67
N PHE A 58 -11.66 17.87 -11.44
CA PHE A 58 -10.96 16.82 -12.19
C PHE A 58 -9.85 16.15 -11.37
N GLU A 59 -9.42 14.97 -11.81
CA GLU A 59 -8.29 14.24 -11.24
C GLU A 59 -7.23 13.97 -12.31
N THR A 60 -5.97 13.90 -11.91
CA THR A 60 -4.93 13.29 -12.75
C THR A 60 -4.92 11.79 -12.53
N GLY A 61 -4.38 11.03 -13.48
CA GLY A 61 -4.25 9.58 -13.32
C GLY A 61 -3.44 9.16 -12.07
N ALA A 62 -2.47 9.98 -11.63
CA ALA A 62 -1.75 9.74 -10.39
C ALA A 62 -2.65 9.92 -9.15
N MET A 63 -3.45 10.99 -9.12
CA MET A 63 -4.42 11.23 -8.04
C MET A 63 -5.50 10.17 -7.99
N THR A 64 -6.04 9.76 -9.13
CA THR A 64 -7.03 8.66 -9.17
C THR A 64 -6.46 7.38 -8.60
N ASN A 65 -5.20 7.05 -8.89
CA ASN A 65 -4.55 5.88 -8.30
C ASN A 65 -4.37 6.00 -6.78
N GLU A 66 -3.99 7.18 -6.27
CA GLU A 66 -3.86 7.46 -4.83
C GLU A 66 -5.22 7.38 -4.12
N ASN A 67 -6.27 7.99 -4.68
CA ASN A 67 -7.63 7.95 -4.16
C ASN A 67 -8.16 6.51 -4.10
N LEU A 68 -7.95 5.72 -5.16
CA LEU A 68 -8.33 4.31 -5.18
C LEU A 68 -7.53 3.47 -4.16
N LEU A 69 -6.26 3.79 -3.92
CA LEU A 69 -5.46 3.14 -2.89
C LEU A 69 -6.01 3.47 -1.48
N ASN A 70 -6.37 4.74 -1.23
CA ASN A 70 -6.98 5.18 0.02
C ASN A 70 -8.31 4.45 0.27
N ALA A 71 -9.17 4.33 -0.74
CA ALA A 71 -10.41 3.57 -0.65
C ALA A 71 -10.18 2.09 -0.33
N ARG A 72 -9.21 1.44 -0.99
CA ARG A 72 -8.85 0.04 -0.70
C ARG A 72 -8.27 -0.13 0.70
N ASN A 73 -7.47 0.82 1.18
CA ASN A 73 -6.93 0.79 2.54
C ASN A 73 -8.03 1.01 3.58
N ALA A 74 -9.00 1.88 3.33
CA ALA A 74 -10.18 2.03 4.19
C ALA A 74 -10.96 0.71 4.30
N TYR A 75 -11.15 0.00 3.18
CA TYR A 75 -11.72 -1.35 3.19
C TYR A 75 -10.89 -2.33 4.01
N ARG A 76 -9.56 -2.35 3.82
CA ARG A 76 -8.68 -3.26 4.56
C ARG A 76 -8.76 -3.04 6.06
N VAL A 77 -8.71 -1.79 6.50
CA VAL A 77 -8.86 -1.43 7.91
C VAL A 77 -10.21 -1.91 8.44
N LYS A 78 -11.30 -1.66 7.71
CA LYS A 78 -12.65 -2.12 8.09
C LYS A 78 -12.72 -3.65 8.26
N MET A 79 -12.02 -4.39 7.40
CA MET A 79 -12.03 -5.86 7.39
C MET A 79 -10.91 -6.49 8.23
N GLY A 80 -10.04 -5.70 8.89
CA GLY A 80 -8.90 -6.23 9.67
C GLY A 80 -7.74 -6.77 8.82
N LEU A 81 -7.68 -6.41 7.54
CA LEU A 81 -6.62 -6.81 6.61
C LEU A 81 -5.44 -5.83 6.65
N LEU A 82 -4.25 -6.30 6.24
CA LEU A 82 -3.06 -5.46 6.11
C LEU A 82 -3.28 -4.37 5.05
N THR A 83 -2.98 -3.12 5.40
CA THR A 83 -2.86 -1.99 4.48
C THR A 83 -1.68 -2.15 3.54
N SER A 84 -1.68 -1.40 2.44
CA SER A 84 -0.56 -1.37 1.50
C SER A 84 0.77 -1.09 2.20
N ASP A 85 0.81 -0.08 3.09
CA ASP A 85 2.03 0.33 3.79
C ASP A 85 2.49 -0.73 4.79
N GLU A 86 1.56 -1.47 5.42
CA GLU A 86 1.93 -2.60 6.29
C GLU A 86 2.56 -3.75 5.49
N ILE A 87 2.06 -4.03 4.29
CA ILE A 87 2.65 -5.05 3.39
C ILE A 87 4.07 -4.63 2.98
N VAL A 88 4.25 -3.35 2.60
CA VAL A 88 5.56 -2.76 2.32
C VAL A 88 6.49 -2.90 3.53
N ALA A 89 6.03 -2.53 4.72
CA ALA A 89 6.82 -2.59 5.94
C ALA A 89 7.25 -4.03 6.29
N ILE A 90 6.38 -5.02 6.10
CA ILE A 90 6.73 -6.44 6.29
C ILE A 90 7.89 -6.81 5.37
N ARG A 91 7.76 -6.49 4.09
CA ARG A 91 8.76 -6.78 3.06
C ARG A 91 10.10 -6.10 3.35
N GLU A 92 10.07 -4.81 3.67
CA GLU A 92 11.26 -4.01 3.96
C GLU A 92 11.94 -4.44 5.26
N SER A 93 11.20 -4.97 6.23
CA SER A 93 11.79 -5.56 7.44
C SER A 93 12.74 -6.73 7.15
N TYR A 94 12.63 -7.33 5.96
CA TYR A 94 13.52 -8.39 5.46
C TYR A 94 14.50 -7.91 4.38
N GLY A 95 14.52 -6.62 4.03
CA GLY A 95 15.36 -6.08 2.95
C GLY A 95 15.00 -6.64 1.56
N LEU A 96 13.73 -7.00 1.36
CA LEU A 96 13.25 -7.65 0.14
C LEU A 96 12.68 -6.62 -0.83
N SER A 97 12.84 -6.82 -2.14
CA SER A 97 12.00 -6.17 -3.17
C SER A 97 10.66 -6.89 -3.34
N GLN A 98 9.68 -6.27 -4.00
CA GLN A 98 8.36 -6.90 -4.26
C GLN A 98 8.50 -8.30 -4.88
N VAL A 99 9.43 -8.42 -5.83
CA VAL A 99 9.75 -9.69 -6.51
C VAL A 99 10.41 -10.66 -5.55
N ASP A 100 11.34 -10.20 -4.70
CA ASP A 100 12.00 -11.08 -3.72
C ASP A 100 11.00 -11.66 -2.71
N LEU A 101 10.06 -10.85 -2.21
CA LEU A 101 9.03 -11.35 -1.28
C LEU A 101 8.09 -12.34 -1.96
N ALA A 102 7.68 -12.07 -3.20
CA ALA A 102 6.91 -13.04 -3.98
C ALA A 102 7.66 -14.37 -4.13
N LYS A 103 8.95 -14.32 -4.49
CA LYS A 103 9.81 -15.51 -4.59
C LYS A 103 9.95 -16.26 -3.27
N LEU A 104 10.13 -15.52 -2.17
CA LEU A 104 10.25 -16.08 -0.82
C LEU A 104 9.00 -16.87 -0.45
N LEU A 105 7.81 -16.31 -0.67
CA LEU A 105 6.53 -16.93 -0.36
C LEU A 105 6.07 -17.96 -1.41
N GLY A 106 6.78 -18.08 -2.53
CA GLY A 106 6.40 -18.95 -3.64
C GLY A 106 5.20 -18.43 -4.45
N TRP A 107 4.94 -17.13 -4.43
CA TRP A 107 3.87 -16.49 -5.19
C TRP A 107 4.37 -15.98 -6.55
N GLY A 108 3.44 -15.72 -7.47
CA GLY A 108 3.78 -15.10 -8.76
C GLY A 108 4.35 -13.70 -8.57
N GLU A 109 5.34 -13.30 -9.38
CA GLU A 109 6.16 -12.10 -9.16
C GLU A 109 5.36 -10.79 -9.05
N ALA A 110 4.24 -10.68 -9.77
CA ALA A 110 3.38 -9.50 -9.73
C ALA A 110 2.44 -9.43 -8.51
N THR A 111 2.40 -10.46 -7.66
CA THR A 111 1.41 -10.60 -6.58
C THR A 111 1.57 -9.51 -5.53
N ILE A 112 2.79 -9.33 -5.02
CA ILE A 112 3.07 -8.31 -4.00
C ILE A 112 2.84 -6.90 -4.56
N SER A 113 3.32 -6.63 -5.78
CA SER A 113 3.10 -5.35 -6.45
C SER A 113 1.61 -5.00 -6.60
N ARG A 114 0.76 -5.99 -6.93
CA ARG A 114 -0.69 -5.78 -6.97
C ARG A 114 -1.26 -5.44 -5.60
N TYR A 115 -0.86 -6.11 -4.52
CA TYR A 115 -1.39 -5.82 -3.19
C TYR A 115 -0.91 -4.47 -2.64
N GLU A 116 0.33 -4.08 -2.94
CA GLU A 116 0.88 -2.77 -2.60
C GLU A 116 0.31 -1.62 -3.46
N SER A 117 -0.61 -1.86 -4.41
CA SER A 117 -1.10 -0.77 -5.28
C SER A 117 -2.55 -0.90 -5.78
N LYS A 118 -2.93 -2.04 -6.36
CA LYS A 118 -4.09 -2.18 -7.24
C LYS A 118 -5.17 -3.14 -6.75
N ALA A 119 -4.85 -4.06 -5.86
CA ALA A 119 -5.74 -5.14 -5.44
C ALA A 119 -5.74 -5.29 -3.93
N ILE A 120 -6.85 -5.75 -3.37
CA ILE A 120 -6.97 -6.16 -1.97
C ILE A 120 -6.69 -7.66 -1.91
N GLN A 121 -5.77 -8.05 -1.03
CA GLN A 121 -5.44 -9.44 -0.76
C GLN A 121 -6.63 -10.18 -0.14
N ASP A 122 -6.68 -11.51 -0.33
CA ASP A 122 -7.58 -12.35 0.43
C ASP A 122 -6.94 -12.77 1.77
N GLU A 123 -7.74 -13.42 2.61
CA GLU A 123 -7.36 -13.88 3.94
C GLU A 123 -6.15 -14.83 3.94
N ALA A 124 -6.00 -15.67 2.91
CA ALA A 124 -4.90 -16.62 2.86
C ALA A 124 -3.57 -15.89 2.62
N TYR A 125 -3.54 -14.94 1.69
CA TYR A 125 -2.36 -14.09 1.47
C TYR A 125 -2.07 -13.20 2.68
N ASP A 126 -3.10 -12.63 3.31
CA ASP A 126 -2.96 -11.80 4.52
C ASP A 126 -2.34 -12.60 5.68
N THR A 127 -2.89 -13.79 5.95
CA THR A 127 -2.40 -14.71 6.99
C THR A 127 -0.94 -15.07 6.77
N MET A 128 -0.54 -15.37 5.54
CA MET A 128 0.85 -15.71 5.22
C MET A 128 1.82 -14.53 5.44
N LEU A 129 1.40 -13.30 5.10
CA LEU A 129 2.20 -12.10 5.36
C LEU A 129 2.37 -11.87 6.87
N ARG A 130 1.30 -12.05 7.65
CA ARG A 130 1.37 -11.96 9.12
C ARG A 130 2.24 -13.06 9.73
N LEU A 131 2.13 -14.28 9.21
CA LEU A 131 2.94 -15.41 9.68
C LEU A 131 4.43 -15.09 9.59
N ILE A 132 4.91 -14.63 8.43
CA ILE A 132 6.31 -14.26 8.29
C ILE A 132 6.64 -12.97 9.05
N LYS A 133 5.68 -12.07 9.28
CA LYS A 133 5.93 -10.85 10.07
C LYS A 133 6.21 -11.21 11.53
N ASP A 134 5.39 -12.09 12.10
CA ASP A 134 5.31 -12.35 13.54
C ASP A 134 6.18 -13.54 13.96
N ILE A 135 6.45 -14.48 13.05
CA ILE A 135 7.28 -15.68 13.28
C ILE A 135 8.43 -15.70 12.27
N PRO A 136 9.59 -15.06 12.56
CA PRO A 136 10.71 -15.00 11.62
C PRO A 136 11.29 -16.37 11.24
N LEU A 137 11.08 -17.41 12.07
CA LEU A 137 11.45 -18.79 11.72
C LEU A 137 10.68 -19.31 10.51
N GLU A 138 9.42 -18.91 10.32
CA GLU A 138 8.64 -19.30 9.14
C GLU A 138 9.23 -18.68 7.87
N ALA A 139 9.68 -17.42 7.94
CA ALA A 139 10.42 -16.81 6.82
C ALA A 139 11.70 -17.58 6.47
N LEU A 140 12.38 -18.18 7.45
CA LEU A 140 13.55 -19.03 7.22
C LEU A 140 13.18 -20.34 6.52
N GLU A 141 12.08 -20.98 6.90
CA GLU A 141 11.59 -22.19 6.24
C GLU A 141 11.18 -21.91 4.79
N PHE A 142 10.53 -20.78 4.52
CA PHE A 142 10.26 -20.32 3.16
C PHE A 142 11.54 -20.08 2.34
N LEU A 143 12.56 -19.47 2.95
CA LEU A 143 13.84 -19.24 2.29
C LEU A 143 14.55 -20.56 1.95
N LYS A 144 14.49 -21.57 2.83
CA LYS A 144 15.04 -22.90 2.56
C LYS A 144 14.29 -23.59 1.43
N LYS A 145 12.96 -23.57 1.49
CA LYS A 145 12.08 -24.22 0.50
C LYS A 145 12.23 -23.64 -0.90
N ASN A 146 12.45 -22.34 -1.02
CA ASN A 146 12.57 -21.61 -2.29
C ASN A 146 14.02 -21.19 -2.58
N SER A 147 15.01 -21.85 -1.98
CA SER A 147 16.40 -21.39 -1.99
C SER A 147 17.03 -21.33 -3.39
N GLU A 148 16.56 -22.17 -4.31
CA GLU A 148 16.97 -22.23 -5.71
C GLU A 148 16.58 -20.99 -6.52
N LYS A 149 15.60 -20.21 -6.04
CA LYS A 149 15.15 -18.96 -6.68
C LYS A 149 16.04 -17.76 -6.36
N PHE A 150 17.02 -17.93 -5.49
CA PHE A 150 17.89 -16.87 -4.99
C PHE A 150 19.36 -17.20 -5.22
N SER A 151 20.16 -16.17 -5.52
CA SER A 151 21.62 -16.30 -5.53
C SER A 151 22.15 -16.60 -4.12
N MET A 152 23.36 -17.16 -4.01
CA MET A 152 24.00 -17.38 -2.71
C MET A 152 24.10 -16.08 -1.89
N VAL A 153 24.52 -14.99 -2.53
CA VAL A 153 24.65 -13.68 -1.88
C VAL A 153 23.31 -13.21 -1.31
N LYS A 154 22.24 -13.25 -2.12
CA LYS A 154 20.91 -12.83 -1.69
C LYS A 154 20.37 -13.70 -0.55
N ARG A 155 20.62 -15.02 -0.57
CA ARG A 155 20.25 -15.92 0.54
C ARG A 155 20.92 -15.52 1.85
N LEU A 156 22.19 -15.13 1.81
CA LEU A 156 22.92 -14.68 3.00
C LEU A 156 22.36 -13.36 3.54
N GLU A 157 22.04 -12.39 2.66
CA GLU A 157 21.42 -11.12 3.05
C GLU A 157 20.06 -11.33 3.74
N ILE A 158 19.17 -12.13 3.15
CA ILE A 158 17.85 -12.42 3.71
C ILE A 158 18.00 -13.15 5.05
N ARG A 159 18.90 -14.13 5.13
CA ARG A 159 19.15 -14.86 6.38
C ARG A 159 19.67 -13.95 7.47
N ALA A 160 20.57 -13.01 7.16
CA ALA A 160 21.05 -12.04 8.14
C ALA A 160 19.89 -11.21 8.71
N LYS A 161 18.97 -10.73 7.86
CA LYS A 161 17.77 -10.00 8.30
C LYS A 161 16.82 -10.83 9.15
N ILE A 162 16.63 -12.12 8.81
CA ILE A 162 15.83 -13.01 9.64
C ILE A 162 16.48 -13.20 11.03
N VAL A 163 17.80 -13.39 11.10
CA VAL A 163 18.52 -13.56 12.36
C VAL A 163 18.45 -12.29 13.22
N GLU A 164 18.67 -11.12 12.63
CA GLU A 164 18.50 -9.82 13.32
C GLU A 164 17.10 -9.71 13.97
N LYS A 165 16.07 -10.19 13.28
CA LYS A 165 14.69 -10.19 13.76
C LYS A 165 14.41 -11.24 14.84
N LEU A 166 15.06 -12.40 14.79
CA LEU A 166 14.99 -13.41 15.87
C LEU A 166 15.64 -12.90 17.16
N ASP A 167 16.78 -12.22 17.04
CA ASP A 167 17.49 -11.67 18.18
C ASP A 167 16.71 -10.55 18.87
N SER A 168 16.00 -9.72 18.12
CA SER A 168 15.11 -8.70 18.69
C SER A 168 13.89 -9.34 19.37
N TYR A 169 13.29 -10.35 18.75
CA TYR A 169 12.17 -11.10 19.32
C TYR A 169 12.56 -11.77 20.65
N GLY A 170 13.70 -12.46 20.68
CA GLY A 170 14.20 -13.11 21.90
C GLY A 170 14.58 -12.14 23.02
N ARG A 171 14.88 -10.86 22.72
CA ARG A 171 15.06 -9.81 23.75
C ARG A 171 13.72 -9.29 24.27
N MET A 172 12.73 -9.11 23.40
CA MET A 172 11.39 -8.67 23.78
C MET A 172 10.66 -9.69 24.67
N SER A 173 10.71 -10.98 24.32
CA SER A 173 10.08 -12.04 25.12
C SER A 173 10.70 -12.21 26.50
N ARG A 174 11.98 -11.85 26.67
CA ARG A 174 12.67 -11.85 27.97
C ARG A 174 12.32 -10.66 28.87
N ASN A 175 11.78 -9.57 28.31
CA ASN A 175 11.36 -8.40 29.07
C ASN A 175 9.87 -8.43 29.46
N LEU A 176 9.12 -9.40 28.94
CA LEU A 176 7.69 -9.61 29.21
C LEU A 176 7.42 -10.77 30.19
N LEU A 177 8.49 -11.40 30.70
CA LEU A 177 8.52 -12.41 31.76
C LEU A 177 9.26 -11.84 32.97
#